data_AF-U1PZ07-F1
#
_entry.id   AF-U1PZ07-F1
#
_cell.length_a   1.000
_cell.length_b   1.000
_cell.length_c   1.000
_cell.angle_alpha   90.00
_cell.angle_beta   90.00
_cell.angle_gamma   90.00
#
_symmetry.space_group_name_H-M   'P 1'
#
loop_
_entity.id
_entity.type
_entity.pdbx_description
1 polymer ?
#
loop_
_entity_poly.entity_id
_entity_poly.type
_entity_poly.pdbx_seq_one_letter_code
_entity_poly.pdbx_strand_id
1 'polypeptide(L)'
;MVVTMTDELSRRTGRLNVAALGQALGVPAVRVIGHRGIGMPDLRAQLAQVATWQRTPLPPPTDPDEITSWADSVLAAADYQPPQSDQITSAIDKVLLRPIPGTIVFFTIMFLFFQAIFTWAEPFKGAIEDGFGALGTMVHNWLDASHPLIAGLLGDGLIGGVGAVLTFIPQIIIMFLIIAVLEGVGYMSRAAFLMDKVMSIAGLEGRAFVALLSSLACAIPG
;
A
#
# COMPACT_ATOMS: atom_id res chain seq x y z
N MET A 1 -22.52 14.97 19.07
CA MET A 1 -21.90 14.33 17.90
C MET A 1 -21.24 15.38 17.03
N VAL A 2 -20.00 15.16 16.60
CA VAL A 2 -19.29 16.06 15.69
C VAL A 2 -19.16 15.37 14.34
N VAL A 3 -19.68 16.01 13.29
CA VAL A 3 -19.60 15.49 11.92
C VAL A 3 -18.52 16.26 11.18
N THR A 4 -17.46 15.56 10.79
CA THR A 4 -16.33 16.11 10.04
C THR A 4 -16.38 15.71 8.57
N MET A 5 -15.47 16.23 7.75
CA MET A 5 -15.34 15.89 6.31
C MET A 5 -16.60 16.15 5.46
N THR A 6 -17.54 16.97 5.94
CA THR A 6 -18.74 17.35 5.17
C THR A 6 -18.43 18.13 3.89
N ASP A 7 -17.24 18.71 3.80
CA ASP A 7 -16.70 19.35 2.60
C ASP A 7 -16.32 18.33 1.52
N GLU A 8 -15.71 17.21 1.89
CA GLU A 8 -15.43 16.10 0.96
C GLU A 8 -16.74 15.46 0.46
N LEU A 9 -17.72 15.30 1.35
CA LEU A 9 -19.06 14.83 0.99
C LEU A 9 -19.72 15.74 -0.07
N SER A 10 -19.71 17.05 0.19
CA SER A 10 -20.29 18.06 -0.72
C SER A 10 -19.54 18.14 -2.04
N ARG A 11 -18.21 17.97 -2.01
CA ARG A 11 -17.34 17.97 -3.20
C ARG A 11 -17.67 16.81 -4.15
N ARG A 12 -18.13 15.68 -3.62
CA ARG A 12 -18.54 14.49 -4.39
C ARG A 12 -20.06 14.39 -4.56
N THR A 13 -20.73 15.55 -4.64
CA THR A 13 -22.20 15.68 -4.80
C THR A 13 -23.06 14.98 -3.74
N GLY A 14 -22.46 14.52 -2.64
CA GLY A 14 -23.18 13.99 -1.48
C GLY A 14 -23.75 15.09 -0.60
N ARG A 15 -24.75 14.75 0.21
CA ARG A 15 -25.43 15.68 1.12
C ARG A 15 -25.75 15.00 2.45
N LEU A 16 -25.71 15.79 3.52
CA LEU A 16 -26.10 15.35 4.85
C LEU A 16 -26.61 16.56 5.65
N ASN A 17 -27.86 16.48 6.11
CA ASN A 17 -28.41 17.44 7.04
C ASN A 17 -28.02 17.08 8.48
N VAL A 18 -26.96 17.72 8.97
CA VAL A 18 -26.39 17.45 10.30
C VAL A 18 -27.38 17.78 11.43
N ALA A 19 -28.24 18.78 11.25
CA ALA A 19 -29.25 19.13 12.25
C ALA A 19 -30.34 18.04 12.35
N ALA A 20 -30.83 17.57 11.20
CA ALA A 20 -31.81 16.49 11.14
C ALA A 20 -31.23 15.16 11.65
N LEU A 21 -29.95 14.88 11.36
CA LEU A 21 -29.24 13.72 11.91
C LEU A 21 -29.17 13.76 13.45
N GLY A 22 -28.87 14.93 14.02
CA GLY A 22 -28.87 15.12 15.46
C GLY A 22 -30.24 14.90 16.09
N GLN A 23 -31.31 15.38 15.44
CA GLN A 23 -32.68 15.15 15.88
C GLN A 23 -33.07 13.67 15.84
N ALA A 24 -32.75 12.97 14.75
CA ALA A 24 -33.03 11.55 14.59
C ALA A 24 -32.31 10.68 15.63
N LEU A 25 -31.07 11.05 15.98
CA LEU A 25 -30.28 10.38 17.01
C LEU A 25 -30.57 10.88 18.43
N GLY A 26 -31.37 11.92 18.60
CA GLY A 26 -31.64 12.52 19.92
C GLY A 26 -30.40 13.09 20.62
N VAL A 27 -29.38 13.52 19.85
CA VAL A 27 -28.14 14.11 20.38
C VAL A 27 -27.77 15.39 19.62
N PRO A 28 -27.19 16.41 20.29
CA PRO A 28 -26.73 17.61 19.60
C PRO A 28 -25.67 17.25 18.56
N ALA A 29 -25.87 17.70 17.31
CA ALA A 29 -24.97 17.44 16.19
C ALA A 29 -24.44 18.75 15.61
N VAL A 30 -23.12 18.84 15.45
CA VAL A 30 -22.44 20.03 14.91
C VAL A 30 -21.53 19.63 13.75
N ARG A 31 -21.58 20.39 12.66
CA ARG A 31 -20.68 20.25 11.52
C ARG A 31 -19.36 20.95 11.83
N VAL A 32 -18.23 20.28 11.64
CA VAL A 32 -16.90 20.87 11.86
C VAL A 32 -15.96 20.57 10.69
N ILE A 33 -15.28 21.61 10.20
CA ILE A 33 -14.20 21.48 9.21
C ILE A 33 -12.91 21.94 9.87
N GLY A 34 -12.16 20.99 10.43
CA GLY A 34 -11.02 21.24 11.31
C GLY A 34 -9.94 22.14 10.70
N HIS A 35 -9.53 21.89 9.46
CA HIS A 35 -8.49 22.68 8.79
C HIS A 35 -8.91 24.11 8.43
N ARG A 36 -10.22 24.38 8.38
CA ARG A 36 -10.76 25.73 8.09
C ARG A 36 -11.31 26.44 9.32
N GLY A 37 -11.31 25.78 10.48
CA GLY A 37 -11.91 26.32 11.71
C GLY A 37 -13.43 26.52 11.67
N ILE A 38 -14.12 26.03 10.64
CA ILE A 38 -15.57 26.21 10.47
C ILE A 38 -16.30 25.32 11.48
N GLY A 39 -17.29 25.88 12.21
CA GLY A 39 -18.10 25.18 13.21
C GLY A 39 -17.45 25.01 14.58
N MET A 40 -16.19 25.44 14.76
CA MET A 40 -15.48 25.40 16.04
C MET A 40 -16.09 26.29 17.13
N PRO A 41 -16.58 27.52 16.85
CA PRO A 41 -17.26 28.34 17.86
C PRO A 41 -18.53 27.68 18.40
N ASP A 42 -19.36 27.14 17.50
CA ASP A 42 -20.62 26.46 17.84
C ASP A 42 -20.36 25.19 18.65
N LEU A 43 -19.32 24.43 18.28
CA LEU A 43 -18.88 23.27 19.06
C LEU A 43 -18.44 23.66 20.48
N ARG A 44 -17.66 24.73 20.63
CA ARG A 44 -17.24 25.22 21.95
C ARG A 44 -18.42 25.65 22.81
N ALA A 45 -19.40 26.33 22.22
CA ALA A 45 -20.63 26.72 22.92
C ALA A 45 -21.44 25.50 23.39
N GLN A 46 -21.58 24.47 22.54
CA GLN A 46 -22.27 23.23 22.89
C GLN A 46 -21.54 22.44 23.99
N LEU A 47 -20.21 22.38 23.95
CA LEU A 47 -19.39 21.74 24.98
C LEU A 47 -19.45 22.44 26.35
N ALA A 48 -19.79 23.74 26.38
CA ALA A 48 -20.01 24.45 27.64
C ALA A 48 -21.34 24.04 28.33
N GLN A 49 -22.26 23.41 27.60
CA GLN A 49 -23.62 23.08 28.07
C GLN A 49 -23.86 21.56 28.20
N VAL A 50 -22.80 20.77 28.39
CA VAL A 50 -22.86 19.29 28.45
C VAL A 50 -23.91 18.75 29.42
N ALA A 51 -24.14 19.45 30.55
CA ALA A 51 -25.15 19.05 31.54
C ALA A 51 -26.59 19.05 30.99
N THR A 52 -26.86 19.79 29.92
CA THR A 52 -28.20 19.94 29.30
C THR A 52 -28.38 19.07 28.06
N TRP A 53 -27.36 18.28 27.69
CA TRP A 53 -27.45 17.47 26.49
C TRP A 53 -28.56 16.44 26.62
N GLN A 54 -29.43 16.41 25.61
CA GLN A 54 -30.39 15.33 25.46
C GLN A 54 -29.65 14.00 25.31
N ARG A 55 -30.17 12.99 26.00
CA ARG A 55 -29.70 11.61 25.87
C ARG A 55 -30.64 10.91 24.90
N THR A 56 -30.07 10.01 24.10
CA THR A 56 -30.80 9.09 23.21
C THR A 56 -31.95 8.43 23.96
N PRO A 57 -33.22 8.67 23.56
CA PRO A 57 -34.37 8.06 24.22
C PRO A 57 -34.42 6.54 24.05
N LEU A 58 -33.87 6.04 22.94
CA LEU A 58 -33.84 4.63 22.57
C LEU A 58 -32.39 4.20 22.30
N PRO A 59 -31.91 3.10 22.90
CA PRO A 59 -30.63 2.52 22.52
C PRO A 59 -30.71 1.96 21.09
N PRO A 60 -29.59 1.95 20.35
CA PRO A 60 -29.54 1.31 19.04
C PRO A 60 -29.81 -0.20 19.16
N PRO A 61 -30.39 -0.84 18.12
CA PRO A 61 -30.54 -2.30 18.08
C PRO A 61 -29.20 -3.02 18.20
N THR A 62 -29.21 -4.26 18.70
CA THR A 62 -28.01 -5.10 18.82
C THR A 62 -27.90 -6.17 17.74
N ASP A 63 -29.00 -6.47 17.05
CA ASP A 63 -29.02 -7.45 15.96
C ASP A 63 -28.48 -6.84 14.66
N PRO A 64 -27.59 -7.51 13.89
CA PRO A 64 -27.04 -6.99 12.64
C PRO A 64 -28.09 -6.53 11.62
N ASP A 65 -29.19 -7.26 11.46
CA ASP A 65 -30.22 -6.93 10.47
C ASP A 65 -31.05 -5.72 10.94
N GLU A 66 -31.33 -5.63 12.24
CA GLU A 66 -32.02 -4.48 12.84
C GLU A 66 -31.15 -3.22 12.79
N ILE A 67 -29.84 -3.33 12.96
CA ILE A 67 -28.90 -2.20 12.87
C ILE A 67 -28.93 -1.57 11.47
N THR A 68 -28.95 -2.39 10.41
CA THR A 68 -28.98 -1.87 9.03
C THR A 68 -30.26 -1.10 8.75
N SER A 69 -31.42 -1.66 9.11
CA SER A 69 -32.71 -0.97 8.93
C SER A 69 -32.84 0.31 9.78
N TRP A 70 -32.34 0.27 11.01
CA TRP A 70 -32.28 1.45 11.87
C TRP A 70 -31.38 2.54 11.27
N ALA A 71 -30.20 2.18 10.79
CA ALA A 71 -29.28 3.11 10.14
C ALA A 71 -29.91 3.73 8.89
N ASP A 72 -30.58 2.95 8.05
CA ASP A 72 -31.30 3.45 6.88
C ASP A 72 -32.41 4.44 7.27
N SER A 73 -33.14 4.17 8.34
CA SER A 73 -34.18 5.07 8.86
C SER A 73 -33.61 6.42 9.34
N VAL A 74 -32.46 6.39 10.03
CA VAL A 74 -31.79 7.59 10.52
C VAL A 74 -31.19 8.39 9.36
N LEU A 75 -30.59 7.72 8.38
CA LEU A 75 -30.02 8.36 7.19
C LEU A 75 -31.11 8.98 6.31
N ALA A 76 -32.26 8.32 6.17
CA ALA A 76 -33.42 8.89 5.48
C ALA A 76 -33.94 10.14 6.18
N ALA A 77 -34.06 10.12 7.51
CA ALA A 77 -34.45 11.30 8.29
C ALA A 77 -33.43 12.44 8.18
N ALA A 78 -32.14 12.12 7.98
CA ALA A 78 -31.06 13.08 7.83
C ALA A 78 -30.87 13.64 6.41
N ASP A 79 -31.78 13.32 5.46
CA ASP A 79 -31.65 13.68 4.04
C ASP A 79 -30.25 13.32 3.49
N TYR A 80 -29.79 12.12 3.83
CA TYR A 80 -28.48 11.64 3.40
C TYR A 80 -28.52 11.27 1.91
N GLN A 81 -27.68 11.94 1.13
CA GLN A 81 -27.44 11.59 -0.26
C GLN A 81 -26.02 11.04 -0.38
N PRO A 82 -25.86 9.78 -0.81
CA PRO A 82 -24.54 9.19 -0.95
C PRO A 82 -23.74 9.95 -2.02
N PRO A 83 -22.44 10.17 -1.80
CA PRO A 83 -21.59 10.79 -2.79
C PRO A 83 -21.56 9.94 -4.07
N GLN A 84 -21.52 10.57 -5.24
CA GLN A 84 -21.34 9.82 -6.48
C GLN A 84 -19.97 9.13 -6.46
N SER A 85 -19.95 7.82 -6.73
CA SER A 85 -18.72 7.09 -6.94
C SER A 85 -18.09 7.53 -8.27
N ASP A 86 -16.81 7.87 -8.24
CA ASP A 86 -16.06 8.16 -9.46
C ASP A 86 -16.18 6.97 -10.41
N GLN A 87 -16.77 7.17 -11.59
CA GLN A 87 -17.06 6.09 -12.55
C GLN A 87 -15.78 5.33 -12.96
N ILE A 88 -14.64 6.03 -12.97
CA ILE A 88 -13.31 5.46 -13.23
C ILE A 88 -12.89 4.52 -12.09
N THR A 89 -13.01 4.97 -10.82
CA THR A 89 -12.72 4.15 -9.65
C THR A 89 -13.65 2.94 -9.57
N SER A 90 -14.94 3.11 -9.87
CA SER A 90 -15.92 2.02 -9.87
C SER A 90 -15.69 1.00 -11.00
N ALA A 91 -15.24 1.45 -12.18
CA ALA A 91 -14.89 0.56 -13.29
C ALA A 91 -13.61 -0.25 -12.99
N ILE A 92 -12.59 0.41 -12.42
CA ILE A 92 -11.35 -0.24 -11.98
C ILE A 92 -11.69 -1.27 -10.90
N ASP A 93 -12.48 -0.90 -9.89
CA ASP A 93 -12.89 -1.81 -8.83
C ASP A 93 -13.66 -3.00 -9.40
N LYS A 94 -14.53 -2.82 -10.39
CA LYS A 94 -15.32 -3.92 -10.98
C LYS A 94 -14.48 -4.95 -11.74
N VAL A 95 -13.35 -4.53 -12.32
CA VAL A 95 -12.37 -5.42 -12.95
C VAL A 95 -11.48 -6.09 -11.90
N LEU A 96 -11.04 -5.34 -10.88
CA LEU A 96 -10.17 -5.82 -9.80
C LEU A 96 -10.89 -6.74 -8.79
N LEU A 97 -12.21 -6.57 -8.59
CA LEU A 97 -13.02 -7.30 -7.61
C LEU A 97 -13.50 -8.68 -8.08
N ARG A 98 -13.29 -9.03 -9.35
CA ARG A 98 -13.71 -10.34 -9.87
C ARG A 98 -12.61 -11.38 -9.60
N PRO A 99 -12.94 -12.57 -9.05
CA PRO A 99 -11.95 -13.52 -8.51
C PRO A 99 -10.94 -14.06 -9.53
N ILE A 100 -11.35 -14.23 -10.80
CA ILE A 100 -10.49 -14.74 -11.88
C ILE A 100 -9.63 -13.63 -12.52
N PRO A 101 -10.19 -12.50 -13.02
CA PRO A 101 -9.38 -11.44 -13.62
C PRO A 101 -8.52 -10.69 -12.61
N GLY A 102 -8.93 -10.59 -11.34
CA GLY A 102 -8.11 -9.99 -10.28
C GLY A 102 -6.79 -10.74 -10.06
N THR A 103 -6.84 -12.08 -10.09
CA THR A 103 -5.64 -12.94 -9.98
C THR A 103 -4.71 -12.77 -11.19
N ILE A 104 -5.25 -12.75 -12.41
CA ILE A 104 -4.46 -12.55 -13.64
C ILE A 104 -3.76 -11.19 -13.62
N VAL A 105 -4.50 -10.12 -13.30
CA VAL A 105 -3.95 -8.76 -13.22
C VAL A 105 -2.83 -8.67 -12.19
N PHE A 106 -3.00 -9.31 -11.03
CA PHE A 106 -1.96 -9.37 -10.01
C PHE A 106 -0.68 -10.05 -10.53
N PHE A 107 -0.79 -11.24 -11.11
CA PHE A 107 0.38 -11.94 -11.66
C PHE A 107 1.05 -11.15 -12.79
N THR A 108 0.27 -10.49 -13.65
CA THR A 108 0.82 -9.62 -14.70
C THR A 108 1.58 -8.43 -14.11
N ILE A 109 1.03 -7.75 -13.10
CA ILE A 109 1.69 -6.62 -12.43
C ILE A 109 2.97 -7.09 -11.73
N MET A 110 2.90 -8.19 -11.00
CA MET A 110 4.04 -8.77 -10.29
C MET A 110 5.14 -9.20 -11.27
N PHE A 111 4.77 -9.84 -12.38
CA PHE A 111 5.68 -10.22 -13.45
C PHE A 111 6.37 -9.00 -14.06
N LEU A 112 5.61 -7.95 -14.40
CA LEU A 112 6.17 -6.70 -14.91
C LEU A 112 7.12 -6.03 -13.91
N PHE A 113 6.77 -6.06 -12.62
CA PHE A 113 7.61 -5.50 -11.56
C PHE A 113 8.96 -6.23 -11.46
N PHE A 114 8.94 -7.57 -11.43
CA PHE A 114 10.18 -8.36 -11.42
C PHE A 114 11.00 -8.17 -12.70
N GLN A 115 10.35 -8.19 -13.87
CA GLN A 115 11.02 -7.93 -15.15
C GLN A 115 11.71 -6.57 -15.15
N ALA A 116 11.03 -5.51 -14.70
CA ALA A 116 11.62 -4.18 -14.62
C ALA A 116 12.88 -4.15 -13.73
N ILE A 117 12.82 -4.77 -12.54
CA ILE A 117 13.97 -4.84 -11.62
C ILE A 117 15.16 -5.55 -12.26
N PHE A 118 14.94 -6.76 -12.80
CA PHE A 118 16.03 -7.57 -13.36
C PHE A 118 16.62 -6.95 -14.63
N THR A 119 15.77 -6.54 -15.58
CA THR A 119 16.23 -5.93 -16.84
C THR A 119 17.01 -4.63 -16.62
N TRP A 120 16.62 -3.83 -15.63
CA TRP A 120 17.33 -2.58 -15.35
C TRP A 120 18.61 -2.81 -14.56
N ALA A 121 18.67 -3.86 -13.73
CA ALA A 121 19.86 -4.20 -12.94
C ALA A 121 20.94 -4.93 -13.76
N GLU A 122 20.56 -5.67 -14.78
CA GLU A 122 21.43 -6.49 -15.63
C GLU A 122 22.67 -5.76 -16.20
N PRO A 123 22.57 -4.57 -16.83
CA PRO A 123 23.75 -3.89 -17.36
C PRO A 123 24.75 -3.46 -16.28
N PHE A 124 24.26 -3.08 -15.10
CA PHE A 124 25.11 -2.69 -13.96
C PHE A 124 25.75 -3.90 -13.30
N LYS A 125 25.00 -5.00 -13.20
CA LYS A 125 25.51 -6.28 -12.74
C LYS A 125 26.68 -6.74 -13.61
N GLY A 126 26.48 -6.76 -14.94
CA GLY A 126 27.52 -7.16 -15.89
C GLY A 126 28.78 -6.30 -15.80
N ALA A 127 28.62 -4.98 -15.66
CA ALA A 127 29.77 -4.07 -15.49
C ALA A 127 30.59 -4.37 -14.22
N ILE A 128 29.95 -4.78 -13.12
CA ILE A 128 30.62 -5.18 -11.88
C ILE A 128 31.31 -6.54 -12.08
N GLU A 129 30.64 -7.52 -12.70
CA GLU A 129 31.23 -8.84 -13.00
C GLU A 129 32.48 -8.70 -13.86
N ASP A 130 32.41 -7.93 -14.94
CA ASP A 130 33.53 -7.68 -15.84
C ASP A 130 34.69 -6.98 -15.11
N GLY A 131 34.39 -6.01 -14.25
CA GLY A 131 35.39 -5.28 -13.46
C GLY A 131 36.14 -6.18 -12.47
N PHE A 132 35.40 -6.99 -11.70
CA PHE A 132 36.00 -7.95 -10.76
C PHE A 132 36.69 -9.12 -11.47
N GLY A 133 36.16 -9.57 -12.61
CA GLY A 133 36.80 -10.56 -13.46
C GLY A 133 38.14 -10.06 -14.02
N ALA A 134 38.19 -8.82 -14.49
CA ALA A 134 39.45 -8.20 -14.93
C ALA A 134 40.48 -8.12 -13.80
N LEU A 135 40.06 -7.76 -12.57
CA LEU A 135 40.94 -7.76 -11.41
C LEU A 135 41.45 -9.17 -11.06
N GLY A 136 40.57 -10.19 -11.11
CA GLY A 136 40.95 -11.59 -10.90
C GLY A 136 42.00 -12.06 -11.91
N THR A 137 41.76 -11.82 -13.20
CA THR A 137 42.73 -12.16 -14.26
C THR A 137 44.06 -11.40 -14.10
N MET A 138 44.03 -10.15 -13.62
CA MET A 138 45.25 -9.40 -13.33
C MET A 138 46.05 -10.04 -12.20
N VAL A 139 45.41 -10.54 -11.15
CA VAL A 139 46.10 -11.30 -10.09
C VAL A 139 46.75 -12.57 -10.65
N HIS A 140 46.03 -13.34 -11.46
CA HIS A 140 46.57 -14.56 -12.09
C HIS A 140 47.76 -14.27 -12.99
N ASN A 141 47.69 -13.22 -13.83
CA ASN A 141 48.77 -12.85 -14.74
C ASN A 141 50.10 -12.53 -14.02
N TRP A 142 50.05 -12.01 -12.78
CA TRP A 142 51.25 -11.65 -12.03
C TRP A 142 51.73 -12.75 -11.07
N LEU A 143 50.81 -13.52 -10.50
CA LEU A 143 51.13 -14.46 -9.42
C LEU A 143 51.16 -15.93 -9.84
N ASP A 144 50.57 -16.33 -10.98
CA ASP A 144 50.54 -17.75 -11.39
C ASP A 144 51.95 -18.33 -11.60
N ALA A 145 52.88 -17.53 -12.12
CA ALA A 145 54.25 -17.98 -12.38
C ALA A 145 55.08 -18.18 -11.10
N SER A 146 54.72 -17.51 -9.99
CA SER A 146 55.46 -17.59 -8.73
C SER A 146 54.75 -18.49 -7.73
N HIS A 147 53.48 -18.22 -7.42
CA HIS A 147 52.71 -18.85 -6.34
C HIS A 147 51.25 -19.10 -6.77
N PRO A 148 50.96 -20.19 -7.51
CA PRO A 148 49.63 -20.46 -8.08
C PRO A 148 48.53 -20.65 -7.03
N LEU A 149 48.86 -21.18 -5.85
CA LEU A 149 47.89 -21.32 -4.75
C LEU A 149 47.45 -19.96 -4.18
N ILE A 150 48.35 -18.97 -4.15
CA ILE A 150 48.04 -17.62 -3.67
C ILE A 150 47.26 -16.85 -4.74
N ALA A 151 47.57 -17.08 -6.02
CA ALA A 151 46.82 -16.52 -7.14
C ALA A 151 45.34 -16.90 -7.08
N GLY A 152 45.02 -18.20 -6.96
CA GLY A 152 43.63 -18.66 -6.88
C GLY A 152 42.91 -18.21 -5.60
N LEU A 153 43.63 -18.14 -4.46
CA LEU A 153 43.01 -17.65 -3.21
C LEU A 153 42.62 -16.18 -3.30
N LEU A 154 43.47 -15.33 -3.89
CA LEU A 154 43.18 -13.89 -4.04
C LEU A 154 42.26 -13.59 -5.22
N GLY A 155 42.53 -14.17 -6.39
CA GLY A 155 41.79 -13.93 -7.64
C GLY A 155 40.38 -14.53 -7.60
N ASP A 156 40.29 -15.86 -7.46
CA ASP A 156 38.99 -16.54 -7.47
C ASP A 156 38.29 -16.47 -6.11
N GLY A 157 39.05 -16.65 -5.04
CA GLY A 157 38.50 -16.72 -3.68
C GLY A 157 38.04 -15.36 -3.15
N LEU A 158 38.96 -14.42 -3.00
CA LEU A 158 38.67 -13.12 -2.40
C LEU A 158 38.00 -12.16 -3.40
N ILE A 159 38.63 -11.93 -4.56
CA ILE A 159 38.14 -10.95 -5.55
C ILE A 159 36.86 -11.48 -6.20
N GLY A 160 36.82 -12.74 -6.64
CA GLY A 160 35.61 -13.37 -7.16
C GLY A 160 34.48 -13.43 -6.12
N GLY A 161 34.79 -13.82 -4.88
CA GLY A 161 33.82 -13.87 -3.79
C GLY A 161 33.22 -12.50 -3.44
N VAL A 162 34.04 -11.45 -3.32
CA VAL A 162 33.58 -10.08 -3.08
C VAL A 162 32.80 -9.53 -4.27
N GLY A 163 33.27 -9.80 -5.50
CA GLY A 163 32.58 -9.44 -6.74
C GLY A 163 31.16 -10.00 -6.78
N ALA A 164 30.99 -11.28 -6.45
CA ALA A 164 29.69 -11.95 -6.42
C ALA A 164 28.71 -11.35 -5.39
N VAL A 165 29.19 -10.78 -4.28
CA VAL A 165 28.31 -10.08 -3.32
C VAL A 165 27.94 -8.69 -3.85
N LEU A 166 28.90 -7.98 -4.45
CA LEU A 166 28.70 -6.62 -4.96
C LEU A 166 27.78 -6.57 -6.18
N THR A 167 27.67 -7.64 -6.95
CA THR A 167 26.73 -7.75 -8.08
C THR A 167 25.26 -7.66 -7.67
N PHE A 168 24.94 -7.86 -6.39
CA PHE A 168 23.57 -7.67 -5.87
C PHE A 168 23.23 -6.21 -5.55
N ILE A 169 24.23 -5.34 -5.38
CA ILE A 169 24.01 -3.93 -5.00
C ILE A 169 23.16 -3.17 -6.03
N PRO A 170 23.41 -3.25 -7.36
CA PRO A 170 22.58 -2.56 -8.34
C PRO A 170 21.11 -2.93 -8.25
N GLN A 171 20.83 -4.21 -8.01
CA GLN A 171 19.46 -4.71 -7.90
C GLN A 171 18.76 -4.18 -6.64
N ILE A 172 19.45 -4.13 -5.51
CA ILE A 172 18.94 -3.55 -4.27
C ILE A 172 18.64 -2.05 -4.45
N ILE A 173 19.56 -1.31 -5.08
CA ILE A 173 19.38 0.12 -5.33
C ILE A 173 18.15 0.38 -6.22
N ILE A 174 18.00 -0.37 -7.31
CA ILE A 174 16.84 -0.23 -8.22
C ILE A 174 15.54 -0.59 -7.51
N MET A 175 15.53 -1.65 -6.71
CA MET A 175 14.36 -2.02 -5.89
C MET A 175 13.95 -0.87 -4.97
N PHE A 176 14.88 -0.31 -4.20
CA PHE A 176 14.60 0.82 -3.32
C PHE A 176 14.18 2.09 -4.08
N LEU A 177 14.78 2.35 -5.24
CA LEU A 177 14.39 3.47 -6.11
C LEU A 177 12.92 3.34 -6.55
N ILE A 178 12.52 2.16 -7.02
CA ILE A 178 11.14 1.91 -7.44
C ILE A 178 10.19 2.05 -6.24
N ILE A 179 10.55 1.51 -5.07
CA ILE A 179 9.75 1.65 -3.84
C ILE A 179 9.59 3.13 -3.47
N ALA A 180 10.67 3.92 -3.49
CA ALA A 180 10.64 5.35 -3.17
C ALA A 180 9.80 6.15 -4.17
N VAL A 181 9.85 5.81 -5.46
CA VAL A 181 8.98 6.41 -6.49
C VAL A 181 7.51 6.03 -6.24
N LEU A 182 7.22 4.76 -5.94
CA LEU A 182 5.86 4.30 -5.62
C LEU A 182 5.30 4.97 -4.36
N GLU A 183 6.16 5.26 -3.38
CA GLU A 183 5.82 6.03 -2.18
C GLU A 183 5.52 7.49 -2.52
N GLY A 184 6.39 8.15 -3.28
CA GLY A 184 6.23 9.55 -3.68
C GLY A 184 5.00 9.82 -4.56
N VAL A 185 4.56 8.83 -5.35
CA VAL A 185 3.34 8.92 -6.18
C VAL A 185 2.06 8.58 -5.38
N GLY A 186 2.19 8.19 -4.10
CA GLY A 186 1.07 7.74 -3.27
C GLY A 186 0.51 6.38 -3.71
N TYR A 187 1.19 5.70 -4.64
CA TYR A 187 0.78 4.41 -5.17
C TYR A 187 0.93 3.29 -4.14
N MET A 188 1.81 3.44 -3.14
CA MET A 188 1.91 2.51 -2.00
C MET A 188 0.57 2.30 -1.28
N SER A 189 -0.22 3.37 -1.08
CA SER A 189 -1.56 3.26 -0.45
C SER A 189 -2.54 2.40 -1.26
N ARG A 190 -2.40 2.38 -2.59
CA ARG A 190 -3.24 1.61 -3.52
C ARG A 190 -2.67 0.21 -3.78
N ALA A 191 -1.34 0.07 -3.81
CA ALA A 191 -0.63 -1.19 -3.97
C ALA A 191 -0.78 -2.08 -2.73
N ALA A 192 -0.73 -1.50 -1.52
CA ALA A 192 -1.05 -2.22 -0.28
C ALA A 192 -2.51 -2.72 -0.29
N PHE A 193 -3.47 -1.87 -0.70
CA PHE A 193 -4.87 -2.27 -0.84
C PHE A 193 -5.08 -3.38 -1.89
N LEU A 194 -4.30 -3.36 -2.97
CA LEU A 194 -4.30 -4.41 -3.98
C LEU A 194 -3.68 -5.71 -3.46
N MET A 195 -2.57 -5.63 -2.72
CA MET A 195 -1.91 -6.80 -2.13
C MET A 195 -2.74 -7.44 -1.01
N ASP A 196 -3.31 -6.63 -0.10
CA ASP A 196 -4.17 -7.12 1.00
C ASP A 196 -5.40 -7.86 0.47
N LYS A 197 -5.99 -7.35 -0.61
CA LYS A 197 -7.18 -7.94 -1.25
C LYS A 197 -6.85 -9.21 -2.04
N VAL A 198 -5.68 -9.28 -2.67
CA VAL A 198 -5.21 -10.51 -3.34
C VAL A 198 -4.86 -11.59 -2.33
N MET A 199 -4.19 -11.23 -1.23
CA MET A 199 -3.89 -12.15 -0.14
C MET A 199 -5.18 -12.65 0.55
N SER A 200 -6.22 -11.80 0.68
CA SER A 200 -7.50 -12.23 1.24
C SER A 200 -8.30 -13.14 0.30
N ILE A 201 -8.14 -13.03 -1.03
CA ILE A 201 -8.83 -13.88 -2.02
C ILE A 201 -8.11 -15.22 -2.23
N ALA A 202 -6.78 -15.24 -2.07
CA ALA A 202 -5.98 -16.45 -2.33
C ALA A 202 -6.11 -17.53 -1.24
N GLY A 203 -6.57 -17.21 -0.02
CA GLY A 203 -6.81 -18.20 1.05
C GLY A 203 -5.59 -19.05 1.45
N LEU A 204 -4.39 -18.70 1.00
CA LEU A 204 -3.15 -19.44 1.19
C LEU A 204 -2.26 -18.68 2.18
N GLU A 205 -1.76 -19.36 3.20
CA GLU A 205 -0.76 -18.80 4.12
C GLU A 205 0.39 -18.19 3.31
N GLY A 206 0.58 -16.87 3.41
CA GLY A 206 1.59 -16.10 2.67
C GLY A 206 3.04 -16.58 2.83
N ARG A 207 3.28 -17.56 3.69
CA ARG A 207 4.59 -18.16 3.98
C ARG A 207 5.14 -18.98 2.80
N ALA A 208 4.29 -19.65 2.03
CA ALA A 208 4.74 -20.52 0.91
C ALA A 208 5.11 -19.72 -0.35
N PHE A 209 4.35 -18.66 -0.66
CA PHE A 209 4.62 -17.82 -1.83
C PHE A 209 5.81 -16.89 -1.60
N VAL A 210 5.94 -16.31 -0.40
CA VAL A 210 7.13 -15.54 -0.01
C VAL A 210 8.36 -16.45 0.02
N ALA A 211 8.25 -17.70 0.49
CA ALA A 211 9.36 -18.65 0.45
C ALA A 211 9.78 -19.04 -0.98
N LEU A 212 8.84 -19.22 -1.92
CA LEU A 212 9.15 -19.50 -3.33
C LEU A 212 9.74 -18.30 -4.06
N LEU A 213 9.23 -17.08 -3.78
CA LEU A 213 9.80 -15.86 -4.35
C LEU A 213 11.16 -15.50 -3.75
N SER A 214 11.36 -15.67 -2.43
CA SER A 214 12.70 -15.57 -1.83
C SER A 214 13.63 -16.64 -2.37
N SER A 215 13.15 -17.86 -2.64
CA SER A 215 13.95 -18.90 -3.27
C SER A 215 14.36 -18.55 -4.70
N LEU A 216 13.53 -17.83 -5.48
CA LEU A 216 13.85 -17.39 -6.84
C LEU A 216 14.67 -16.10 -6.89
N ALA A 217 14.44 -15.18 -5.95
CA ALA A 217 15.13 -13.90 -5.85
C ALA A 217 16.51 -14.02 -5.18
N CYS A 218 16.66 -14.97 -4.24
CA CYS A 218 17.91 -15.25 -3.55
C CYS A 218 18.61 -16.52 -4.08
N ALA A 219 18.08 -17.20 -5.09
CA ALA A 219 18.85 -18.19 -5.84
C ALA A 219 19.95 -17.44 -6.61
N ILE A 220 21.10 -17.32 -5.95
CA ILE A 220 22.40 -17.22 -6.60
C ILE A 220 22.38 -18.30 -7.69
N PRO A 221 22.49 -17.95 -8.98
CA PRO A 221 22.73 -18.96 -10.00
C PRO A 221 24.06 -19.60 -9.61
N GLY A 222 24.01 -20.87 -9.18
CA GLY A 222 25.20 -21.69 -9.01
C GLY A 222 25.86 -21.96 -10.35
#